data_AF-A0A1R1JD59-F1
#
_entry.id   AF-A0A1R1JD59-F1
#
_cell.length_a   1.000
_cell.length_b   1.000
_cell.length_c   1.000
_cell.angle_alpha   90.00
_cell.angle_beta   90.00
_cell.angle_gamma   90.00
#
_symmetry.space_group_name_H-M   'P 1'
#
loop_
_entity.id
_entity.type
_entity.pdbx_description
1 polymer ?
#
loop_
_entity_poly.entity_id
_entity_poly.type
_entity_poly.pdbx_seq_one_letter_code
_entity_poly.pdbx_strand_id
1 'polypeptide(L)' 'MSKAWDTAVIKADANHPDKGRAGVVQGVERNPDGTDKVLTIRLDELPDGSPAKVVNAAPEDVTIHNVN' A
#
# COMPACT_ATOMS: atom_id res chain seq x y z
N MET A 1 3.73 -11.99 4.11
CA MET A 1 4.62 -10.91 4.56
C MET A 1 4.90 -10.06 3.34
N SER A 2 4.66 -8.75 3.45
CA SER A 2 4.94 -7.83 2.35
C SER A 2 6.44 -7.58 2.21
N LYS A 3 6.86 -7.28 0.98
CA LYS A 3 8.20 -6.81 0.64
C LYS A 3 8.12 -5.55 -0.22
N ALA A 4 9.19 -4.78 -0.21
CA ALA A 4 9.37 -3.72 -1.20
C ALA A 4 9.23 -4.32 -2.61
N TRP A 5 8.61 -3.54 -3.50
CA TRP A 5 8.27 -3.90 -4.87
C TRP A 5 7.09 -4.85 -5.04
N ASP A 6 6.44 -5.30 -3.96
CA ASP A 6 5.12 -5.89 -4.08
C ASP A 6 4.11 -4.87 -4.59
N THR A 7 3.13 -5.35 -5.34
CA THR A 7 1.98 -4.52 -5.71
C THR A 7 1.00 -4.48 -4.55
N ALA A 8 0.40 -3.32 -4.33
CA ALA A 8 -0.55 -3.07 -3.26
C ALA A 8 -1.80 -2.37 -3.81
N VAL A 9 -2.95 -2.74 -3.27
CA VAL A 9 -4.21 -2.02 -3.50
C VAL A 9 -4.77 -1.64 -2.14
N ILE A 10 -4.99 -0.35 -1.92
CA ILE A 10 -5.73 0.10 -0.74
C ILE A 10 -7.17 -0.38 -0.92
N LYS A 11 -7.68 -1.17 0.02
CA LYS A 11 -9.00 -1.80 -0.10
C LYS A 11 -10.07 -0.73 -0.27
N ALA A 12 -11.08 -1.01 -1.11
CA ALA A 12 -12.14 -0.05 -1.42
C ALA A 12 -13.06 0.23 -0.21
N ASP A 13 -13.12 -0.70 0.75
CA ASP A 13 -13.87 -0.62 2.00
C ASP A 13 -13.03 -0.12 3.19
N ALA A 14 -11.74 0.17 3.00
CA ALA A 14 -10.88 0.73 4.04
C ALA A 14 -11.29 2.16 4.43
N ASN A 15 -11.02 2.53 5.68
CA ASN A 15 -11.14 3.91 6.14
C ASN A 15 -9.89 4.73 5.78
N HIS A 16 -9.53 4.73 4.49
CA HIS A 16 -8.34 5.39 3.97
C HIS A 16 -8.72 6.42 2.88
N PRO A 17 -8.12 7.63 2.85
CA PRO A 17 -8.43 8.66 1.85
C PRO A 17 -8.23 8.20 0.40
N ASP A 18 -7.27 7.28 0.20
CA ASP A 18 -6.90 6.71 -1.10
C ASP A 18 -7.47 5.29 -1.35
N LYS A 19 -8.58 4.95 -0.68
CA LYS A 19 -9.26 3.66 -0.90
C LYS A 19 -9.52 3.38 -2.38
N GLY A 20 -9.26 2.14 -2.80
CA GLY A 20 -9.39 1.68 -4.18
C GLY A 20 -8.18 2.00 -5.08
N ARG A 21 -7.19 2.77 -4.61
CA ARG A 21 -5.99 3.08 -5.42
C ARG A 21 -4.96 1.96 -5.35
N ALA A 22 -4.39 1.65 -6.51
CA ALA A 22 -3.27 0.74 -6.65
C ALA A 22 -1.93 1.48 -6.56
N GLY A 23 -0.88 0.74 -6.25
CA GLY A 23 0.49 1.23 -6.21
C GLY A 23 1.49 0.13 -5.89
N VAL A 24 2.71 0.56 -5.58
CA VAL A 24 3.84 -0.32 -5.26
C VAL A 24 4.36 -0.03 -3.85
N VAL A 25 4.58 -1.08 -3.07
CA VAL A 25 5.20 -0.97 -1.74
C VAL A 25 6.65 -0.54 -1.91
N GLN A 26 7.06 0.56 -1.30
CA GLN A 26 8.45 1.02 -1.27
C GLN A 26 9.16 0.68 0.03
N GLY A 27 8.41 0.59 1.13
CA GLY A 27 8.94 0.32 2.45
C GLY A 27 7.94 -0.41 3.33
N VAL A 28 8.46 -1.25 4.23
CA VAL A 28 7.69 -2.02 5.20
C VAL A 28 8.30 -1.77 6.57
N GLU A 29 7.58 -1.07 7.44
CA GLU A 29 7.91 -1.00 8.87
C GLU A 29 7.29 -2.22 9.56
N ARG A 30 8.07 -2.90 10.42
CA ARG A 30 7.64 -4.11 11.12
C ARG A 30 7.56 -3.90 12.63
N ASN A 31 6.63 -4.59 13.25
CA ASN A 31 6.57 -4.75 14.70
C ASN A 31 7.72 -5.65 15.19
N PRO A 32 8.05 -5.64 16.49
CA PRO A 32 9.06 -6.52 17.07
C PRO A 32 8.76 -8.03 16.87
N ASP A 33 7.50 -8.40 16.68
CA ASP A 33 7.06 -9.78 16.41
C ASP A 33 7.21 -10.19 14.93
N GLY A 34 7.70 -9.28 14.07
CA GLY A 34 7.91 -9.51 12.65
C GLY A 34 6.67 -9.34 11.77
N THR A 35 5.51 -8.96 12.34
CA THR A 35 4.32 -8.58 11.56
C THR A 35 4.52 -7.21 10.92
N ASP A 36 3.85 -7.00 9.78
CA ASP A 36 3.84 -5.70 9.12
C ASP A 36 3.10 -4.71 10.03
N LYS A 37 3.59 -3.48 10.13
CA LYS A 37 3.03 -2.41 10.98
C LYS A 37 2.53 -1.24 10.14
N VAL A 38 3.37 -0.76 9.22
CA VAL A 38 3.03 0.32 8.30
C VAL A 38 3.65 0.01 6.94
N LEU A 39 2.86 0.20 5.88
CA LEU A 39 3.31 0.07 4.51
C LEU A 39 3.45 1.45 3.89
N THR A 40 4.64 1.78 3.39
CA THR A 40 4.86 2.97 2.57
C THR A 40 4.65 2.59 1.11
N ILE A 41 3.64 3.16 0.48
CA ILE A 41 3.17 2.78 -0.87
C ILE A 41 3.25 3.99 -1.79
N ARG A 42 3.88 3.82 -2.96
CA ARG A 42 3.76 4.79 -4.06
C ARG A 42 2.53 4.42 -4.89
N LEU A 43 1.48 5.22 -4.76
CA LEU A 43 0.25 5.09 -5.53
C LEU A 43 0.44 5.59 -6.96
N ASP A 44 -0.25 4.94 -7.88
CA ASP A 44 -0.21 5.25 -9.31
C ASP A 44 -1.01 6.51 -9.65
N GLU A 45 -0.68 7.11 -10.80
CA GLU A 45 -1.53 8.16 -11.40
C GLU A 45 -2.88 7.57 -11.80
N LEU A 46 -3.94 8.36 -11.62
CA LEU A 46 -5.29 7.95 -12.02
C LEU A 46 -5.67 8.57 -13.37
N PRO A 47 -6.59 7.92 -14.12
CA PRO A 47 -7.11 8.49 -15.37
C PRO A 47 -7.81 9.84 -15.23
N ASP A 48 -8.24 10.20 -14.02
CA ASP A 48 -8.85 11.50 -13.70
C ASP A 48 -7.83 12.64 -13.52
N GLY A 49 -6.53 12.35 -13.67
CA GLY A 49 -5.44 13.30 -13.51
C GLY A 49 -4.88 13.41 -12.09
N SER A 50 -5.35 12.59 -11.14
CA SER A 50 -4.76 12.54 -9.81
C SER A 50 -3.31 12.04 -9.89
N PRO A 51 -2.33 12.77 -9.32
CA PRO A 51 -0.93 12.42 -9.46
C PRO A 51 -0.56 11.16 -8.65
N ALA A 52 0.53 10.53 -9.05
CA ALA A 52 1.22 9.56 -8.21
C ALA A 52 1.66 10.23 -6.92
N LYS A 53 1.56 9.51 -5.80
CA LYS A 53 1.98 10.02 -4.49
C LYS A 53 2.38 8.89 -3.56
N VAL A 54 3.18 9.22 -2.56
CA VAL A 54 3.56 8.27 -1.50
C VAL A 54 2.64 8.44 -0.31
N VAL A 55 2.13 7.32 0.21
CA VAL A 55 1.27 7.28 1.39
C VAL A 55 1.75 6.21 2.36
N ASN A 56 1.32 6.32 3.60
CA ASN A 56 1.43 5.26 4.59
C ASN A 56 0.05 4.66 4.81
N ALA A 57 -0.04 3.34 4.78
CA ALA A 57 -1.27 2.60 5.03
C ALA A 57 -1.02 1.51 6.08
N ALA A 58 -2.06 1.23 6.88
CA ALA A 58 -2.06 0.10 7.79
C ALA A 58 -2.17 -1.21 6.97
N PRO A 59 -1.48 -2.30 7.34
CA PRO A 59 -1.53 -3.56 6.61
C PRO A 59 -2.96 -4.12 6.44
N GLU A 60 -3.85 -3.88 7.41
CA GLU A 60 -5.25 -4.29 7.35
C GLU A 60 -6.07 -3.52 6.29
N ASP A 61 -5.63 -2.33 5.89
CA ASP A 61 -6.29 -1.51 4.86
C ASP A 61 -5.84 -1.86 3.45
N VAL A 62 -4.89 -2.79 3.30
CA VAL A 62 -4.21 -3.05 2.02
C VAL A 62 -4.31 -4.52 1.64
N THR A 63 -4.57 -4.77 0.36
CA THR A 63 -4.37 -6.07 -0.26
C THR A 63 -3.02 -6.08 -0.96
N ILE A 64 -2.15 -7.02 -0.58
CA ILE A 64 -0.83 -7.20 -1.19
C ILE A 64 -0.89 -8.29 -2.24
N HIS A 65 -0.38 -7.99 -3.43
CA HIS A 65 -0.13 -8.94 -4.49
C HIS A 65 1.38 -9.14 -4.61
N ASN A 66 1.85 -10.25 -4.03
CA ASN A 66 3.26 -10.57 -4.01
C ASN A 66 3.81 -10.73 -5.42
N VAL A 67 4.92 -10.08 -5.69
CA VAL A 67 5.73 -10.36 -6.88
C VAL A 67 6.71 -11.46 -6.50
N ASN A 68 6.90 -12.51 -7.32
CA ASN A 68 7.85 -13.58 -7.00
C ASN A 68 9.29 -13.08 -7.10
#